data_AF-A0AAN3V6M8-F1
#
_entry.id   AF-A0AAN3V6M8-F1
#
_cell.length_a   1.000
_cell.length_b   1.000
_cell.length_c   1.000
_cell.angle_alpha   90.00
_cell.angle_beta   90.00
_cell.angle_gamma   90.00
#
_symmetry.space_group_name_H-M   'P 1'
#
loop_
_entity.id
_entity.type
_entity.pdbx_description
1 polymer ?
#
loop_
_entity_poly.entity_id
_entity_poly.type
_entity_poly.pdbx_seq_one_letter_code
_entity_poly.pdbx_strand_id
1 'polypeptide(L)' 'MKAYWDSLTKEQQGELAGKVGSTPGYLRLVFNGYKKASFVLAKKLEQYTSGAITKSDLRPDIYPKD' A
#
# COMPACT_ATOMS: atom_id res chain seq x y z
N MET A 1 -4.76 0.35 -7.44
CA MET A 1 -3.54 0.13 -6.62
C MET A 1 -2.24 0.16 -7.43
N LYS A 2 -2.06 -0.71 -8.43
CA LYS A 2 -0.86 -0.73 -9.29
C LYS A 2 -0.54 0.63 -9.95
N ALA A 3 -1.55 1.28 -10.54
CA ALA A 3 -1.38 2.59 -11.20
C ALA A 3 -0.87 3.68 -10.24
N TYR A 4 -1.31 3.67 -8.98
CA TYR A 4 -0.79 4.59 -7.96
C TYR A 4 0.69 4.33 -7.71
N TRP A 5 1.07 3.06 -7.50
CA TRP A 5 2.49 2.71 -7.29
C TRP A 5 3.37 3.09 -8.49
N ASP A 6 2.90 2.84 -9.71
CA ASP A 6 3.61 3.19 -10.95
C ASP A 6 3.67 4.70 -11.19
N SER A 7 2.75 5.49 -10.61
CA SER A 7 2.80 6.96 -10.65
C SER A 7 3.82 7.58 -9.70
N LEU A 8 4.29 6.82 -8.70
CA LEU A 8 5.30 7.29 -7.74
C LEU A 8 6.71 7.18 -8.33
N THR A 9 7.53 8.19 -8.10
CA THR A 9 8.98 8.14 -8.36
C THR A 9 9.68 7.15 -7.42
N LYS A 10 10.90 6.70 -7.76
CA LYS A 10 11.69 5.80 -6.90
C LYS A 10 11.92 6.40 -5.50
N GLU A 11 12.11 7.71 -5.41
CA GLU A 11 12.28 8.43 -4.14
C GLU A 11 10.99 8.39 -3.31
N GLN A 12 9.83 8.68 -3.91
CA GLN A 12 8.54 8.60 -3.23
C GLN A 12 8.19 7.17 -2.79
N GLN A 13 8.51 6.17 -3.60
CA GLN A 13 8.37 4.77 -3.23
C GLN A 13 9.25 4.41 -2.03
N GLY A 14 10.49 4.92 -2.00
CA GLY A 14 11.42 4.82 -0.86
C GLY A 14 10.88 5.47 0.40
N GLU A 15 10.40 6.70 0.28
CA GLU A 15 9.86 7.47 1.40
C GLU A 15 8.59 6.82 1.97
N LEU A 16 7.66 6.39 1.12
CA LEU A 16 6.46 5.69 1.54
C LEU A 16 6.81 4.38 2.26
N ALA A 17 7.75 3.61 1.70
CA ALA A 17 8.25 2.39 2.33
C ALA A 17 8.84 2.66 3.72
N GLY A 18 9.67 3.70 3.85
CA GLY A 18 10.22 4.14 5.13
C GLY A 18 9.13 4.53 6.13
N LYS A 19 8.16 5.36 5.72
CA LYS A 19 7.04 5.82 6.55
C LYS A 19 6.18 4.68 7.08
N VAL A 20 5.94 3.66 6.26
CA VAL A 20 5.12 2.50 6.67
C VAL A 20 5.94 1.40 7.38
N GLY A 21 7.27 1.53 7.42
CA GLY A 21 8.17 0.53 8.01
C GLY A 21 8.28 -0.73 7.16
N SER A 22 8.37 -0.57 5.84
CA SER A 22 8.50 -1.65 4.86
C SER A 22 9.59 -1.33 3.83
N THR A 23 9.73 -2.17 2.80
CA THR A 23 10.66 -1.95 1.70
C THR A 23 9.91 -1.65 0.40
N PRO A 24 10.49 -0.84 -0.52
CA PRO A 24 9.84 -0.55 -1.80
C PRO A 24 9.53 -1.81 -2.60
N GLY A 25 10.43 -2.81 -2.56
CA GLY A 25 10.22 -4.10 -3.21
C GLY A 25 9.02 -4.86 -2.65
N TYR A 26 8.85 -4.90 -1.32
CA TYR A 26 7.70 -5.54 -0.70
C TYR A 26 6.40 -4.78 -1.03
N LEU A 27 6.42 -3.45 -0.93
CA LEU A 27 5.27 -2.63 -1.30
C LEU A 27 4.86 -2.86 -2.76
N ARG A 28 5.81 -2.92 -3.69
CA ARG A 28 5.52 -3.26 -5.09
C ARG A 28 4.77 -4.59 -5.22
N LEU A 29 5.15 -5.62 -4.47
CA LEU A 29 4.43 -6.90 -4.48
C LEU A 29 3.01 -6.76 -3.93
N VAL A 30 2.83 -5.97 -2.88
CA VAL A 30 1.51 -5.68 -2.29
C VAL A 30 0.63 -4.91 -3.27
N PHE A 31 1.12 -3.84 -3.88
CA PHE A 31 0.37 -3.00 -4.82
C PHE A 31 0.00 -3.72 -6.12
N ASN A 32 0.78 -4.72 -6.52
CA ASN A 32 0.47 -5.61 -7.64
C ASN A 32 -0.43 -6.80 -7.25
N GLY A 33 -0.77 -6.96 -5.96
CA GLY A 33 -1.63 -8.04 -5.48
C GLY A 33 -0.92 -9.40 -5.30
N TYR A 34 0.40 -9.47 -5.48
CA TYR A 34 1.17 -10.71 -5.26
C TYR A 34 1.35 -11.05 -3.78
N LYS A 35 1.32 -10.04 -2.89
CA LYS A 35 1.44 -10.20 -1.44
C LYS A 35 0.29 -9.52 -0.72
N LYS A 36 -0.18 -10.16 0.35
CA LYS A 36 -1.18 -9.58 1.25
C LYS A 36 -0.49 -8.66 2.26
N ALA A 37 -0.96 -7.42 2.35
CA ALA A 37 -0.54 -6.50 3.39
C ALA A 37 -1.01 -6.99 4.76
N SER A 38 -0.16 -6.84 5.78
CA SER A 38 -0.58 -7.02 7.17
C SER A 38 -1.63 -5.96 7.56
N PHE A 39 -2.45 -6.25 8.56
CA PHE A 39 -3.49 -5.33 9.05
C PHE A 39 -2.96 -3.93 9.37
N VAL A 40 -1.84 -3.87 10.08
CA VAL A 40 -1.15 -2.62 10.44
C VAL A 40 -0.63 -1.89 9.20
N LEU A 41 -0.07 -2.64 8.24
CA LEU A 41 0.46 -2.07 7.00
C LEU A 41 -0.65 -1.46 6.15
N ALA A 42 -1.79 -2.14 6.02
CA ALA A 42 -2.94 -1.65 5.27
C ALA A 42 -3.48 -0.34 5.84
N LYS A 43 -3.61 -0.24 7.17
CA LYS A 43 -4.00 1.01 7.84
C LYS A 43 -3.00 2.14 7.61
N LYS A 44 -1.70 1.85 7.77
CA LYS A 44 -0.65 2.85 7.53
C LYS A 44 -0.67 3.34 6.08
N LEU A 45 -0.79 2.42 5.11
CA LEU A 45 -0.85 2.78 3.69
C LEU A 45 -2.02 3.72 3.40
N GLU A 46 -3.22 3.44 3.91
CA GLU A 46 -4.37 4.32 3.75
C GLU A 46 -4.12 5.73 4.34
N GLN A 47 -3.53 5.79 5.53
CA GLN A 47 -3.20 7.06 6.18
C GLN A 47 -2.14 7.87 5.40
N TYR A 48 -1.04 7.23 4.97
CA TYR A 48 0.07 7.91 4.29
C TYR A 48 -0.19 8.18 2.81
N THR A 49 -1.17 7.51 2.21
CA THR A 49 -1.63 7.79 0.85
C THR A 49 -2.86 8.70 0.81
N SER A 50 -3.26 9.26 1.96
CA SER A 50 -4.45 10.13 2.10
C SER A 50 -5.71 9.52 1.48
N GLY A 51 -5.90 8.21 1.61
CA GLY A 51 -7.04 7.49 1.06
C GLY A 51 -6.95 7.15 -0.43
N ALA A 52 -5.87 7.50 -1.14
CA ALA A 52 -5.66 7.05 -2.52
C ALA A 52 -5.58 5.53 -2.64
N ILE A 53 -5.17 4.85 -1.57
CA ILE A 53 -5.15 3.40 -1.45
C ILE A 53 -5.87 3.03 -0.17
N THR A 54 -7.01 2.36 -0.30
CA THR A 54 -7.78 1.98 0.88
C THR A 54 -7.32 0.64 1.44
N LYS A 55 -7.50 0.44 2.74
CA LYS A 55 -7.28 -0.86 3.37
C LYS A 55 -8.19 -1.95 2.79
N SER A 56 -9.37 -1.56 2.30
CA SER A 56 -10.32 -2.45 1.60
C SER A 56 -9.81 -2.88 0.22
N ASP A 57 -9.07 -2.04 -0.50
CA ASP A 57 -8.39 -2.47 -1.74
C ASP A 57 -7.28 -3.48 -1.44
N LEU A 58 -6.51 -3.24 -0.37
CA LEU A 58 -5.36 -4.09 0.00
C LEU A 58 -5.78 -5.44 0.61
N ARG A 59 -6.87 -5.43 1.38
CA ARG A 59 -7.35 -6.56 2.18
C ARG A 59 -8.89 -6.62 2.15
N PRO A 60 -9.49 -6.88 0.97
CA PRO A 60 -10.94 -7.00 0.84
C PRO A 60 -11.51 -8.19 1.65
N ASP A 61 -10.67 -9.14 2.04
CA ASP A 61 -11.03 -10.29 2.87
C ASP A 61 -11.44 -9.92 4.31
N ILE A 62 -10.95 -8.80 4.84
CA ILE A 62 -11.22 -8.35 6.22
C ILE A 62 -11.78 -6.92 6.29
N TYR A 63 -11.70 -6.18 5.20
CA TYR A 63 -12.27 -4.84 5.06
C TYR A 63 -13.18 -4.86 3.83
N PRO A 64 -14.45 -5.29 3.97
CA PRO A 64 -15.42 -5.16 2.90
C PRO A 64 -15.55 -3.68 2.50
N LYS A 65 -15.77 -3.43 1.20
CA LYS A 65 -16.22 -2.12 0.73
C LYS A 65 -17.73 -2.09 0.95
N ASP A 66 -18.16 -1.20 1.84
CA ASP A 66 -19.57 -0.80 1.94
C ASP A 66 -20.04 -0.17 0.63
#